data_AF-A0A955IJQ3-F1
#
_entry.id   AF-A0A955IJQ3-F1
#
_cell.length_a   1.000
_cell.length_b   1.000
_cell.length_c   1.000
_cell.angle_alpha   90.00
_cell.angle_beta   90.00
_cell.angle_gamma   90.00
#
_symmetry.space_group_name_H-M   'P 1'
#
loop_
_entity.id
_entity.type
_entity.pdbx_description
1 polymer ?
#
loop_
_entity_poly.entity_id
_entity_poly.type
_entity_poly.pdbx_seq_one_letter_code
_entity_poly.pdbx_strand_id
1 'polypeptide(L)'
;MNDEFDEFDEGPSPEDLERFSRVGGYCPVCGEEIFDDIDYCPACHAAISGAASRHPMRSWYRRQWKLLIVVGLVVLLSGILALWRLG
;
A
#
# COMPACT_ATOMS: atom_id res chain seq x y z
N MET A 1 -4.52 -48.24 -33.48
CA MET A 1 -3.31 -47.66 -32.86
C MET A 1 -3.87 -46.61 -31.91
N ASN A 2 -3.92 -46.96 -30.63
CA ASN A 2 -4.38 -46.07 -29.56
C ASN A 2 -3.15 -45.34 -29.08
N ASP A 3 -3.01 -44.07 -29.46
CA ASP A 3 -1.92 -43.22 -29.02
C ASP A 3 -2.54 -42.15 -28.12
N GLU A 4 -2.64 -42.57 -26.85
CA GLU A 4 -2.81 -41.81 -25.62
C GLU A 4 -2.37 -40.34 -25.77
N PHE A 5 -3.32 -39.40 -25.81
CA PHE A 5 -3.03 -38.00 -25.57
C PHE A 5 -2.82 -37.84 -24.07
N ASP A 6 -1.60 -38.11 -23.59
CA ASP A 6 -1.15 -37.70 -22.27
C ASP A 6 -1.23 -36.17 -22.21
N GLU A 7 -2.31 -35.70 -21.59
CA GLU A 7 -2.58 -34.32 -21.27
C GLU A 7 -1.45 -33.86 -20.33
N PHE A 8 -0.51 -33.09 -20.86
CA PHE A 8 0.54 -32.46 -20.06
C PHE A 8 -0.12 -31.49 -19.08
N ASP A 9 -0.48 -31.98 -17.90
CA ASP A 9 -0.90 -31.22 -16.72
C ASP A 9 0.31 -30.50 -16.07
N GLU A 10 1.28 -30.10 -16.89
CA GLU A 10 2.45 -29.33 -16.45
C GLU A 10 2.03 -27.86 -16.40
N GLY A 11 1.60 -27.44 -15.21
CA GLY A 11 1.31 -26.04 -14.90
C GLY A 11 2.50 -25.12 -15.18
N PRO A 12 2.30 -23.79 -15.07
CA PRO A 12 3.35 -22.82 -15.34
C PRO A 12 4.60 -23.10 -14.50
N SER A 13 5.77 -22.89 -15.12
CA SER A 13 7.05 -23.07 -14.45
C SER A 13 7.19 -22.09 -13.26
N PRO A 14 7.96 -22.44 -12.21
CA PRO A 14 8.25 -21.53 -11.11
C PRO A 14 8.84 -20.19 -11.58
N GLU A 15 9.64 -20.20 -12.65
CA GLU A 15 10.24 -19.02 -13.25
C GLU A 15 9.18 -18.13 -13.92
N ASP A 16 8.18 -18.72 -14.56
CA ASP A 16 7.04 -17.99 -15.13
C ASP A 16 6.20 -17.35 -14.02
N LEU A 17 5.93 -18.09 -12.94
CA LEU A 17 5.21 -17.53 -11.77
C LEU A 17 5.96 -16.33 -11.18
N GLU A 18 7.28 -16.39 -11.04
CA GLU A 18 8.05 -15.29 -10.50
C GLU A 18 8.06 -14.06 -11.43
N ARG A 19 8.14 -14.28 -12.75
CA ARG A 19 8.10 -13.20 -13.73
C ARG A 19 6.74 -12.50 -13.79
N PHE A 20 5.64 -13.25 -13.66
CA PHE A 20 4.28 -12.73 -13.78
C PHE A 20 3.61 -12.39 -12.43
N SER A 21 4.24 -12.67 -11.29
CA SER A 21 3.72 -12.27 -9.97
C SER A 21 3.92 -10.79 -9.63
N ARG A 22 4.75 -10.05 -10.38
CA ARG A 22 5.14 -8.66 -10.09
C ARG A 22 4.28 -7.59 -10.78
N VAL A 23 2.97 -7.81 -10.93
CA VAL A 23 2.03 -6.87 -11.60
C VAL A 23 1.36 -5.90 -10.60
N GLY A 24 2.01 -5.66 -9.48
CA GLY A 24 1.55 -4.74 -8.44
C GLY A 24 2.52 -3.59 -8.25
N GLY A 25 2.00 -2.45 -7.82
CA GLY A 25 2.78 -1.31 -7.40
C GLY A 25 2.28 -0.78 -6.06
N TYR A 26 2.71 0.44 -5.72
CA TYR A 26 2.33 1.07 -4.46
C TYR A 26 1.40 2.25 -4.70
N CYS A 27 0.46 2.46 -3.78
CA CYS A 27 -0.39 3.62 -3.78
C CYS A 27 0.48 4.88 -3.60
N PRO A 28 0.43 5.85 -4.54
CA PRO A 28 1.25 7.06 -4.45
C PRO A 28 0.87 7.96 -3.27
N VAL A 29 -0.31 7.76 -2.69
CA VAL A 29 -0.85 8.55 -1.59
C VAL A 29 -0.47 7.96 -0.24
N CYS A 30 -0.79 6.69 0.02
CA CYS A 30 -0.56 6.06 1.33
C CYS A 30 0.60 5.05 1.37
N GLY A 31 1.06 4.55 0.21
CA GLY A 31 2.13 3.56 0.11
C GLY A 31 1.68 2.11 0.34
N GLU A 32 0.37 1.83 0.36
CA GLU A 32 -0.16 0.46 0.38
C GLU A 32 0.20 -0.26 -0.92
N GLU A 33 0.44 -1.57 -0.86
CA GLU A 33 0.54 -2.39 -2.07
C GLU A 33 -0.83 -2.47 -2.75
N ILE A 34 -0.86 -2.19 -4.05
CA ILE A 34 -2.07 -2.16 -4.87
C ILE A 34 -1.81 -2.84 -6.20
N PHE A 35 -2.85 -3.45 -6.76
CA PHE A 35 -2.82 -3.93 -8.13
C PHE A 35 -2.85 -2.75 -9.11
N ASP A 36 -2.23 -2.92 -10.27
CA ASP A 36 -2.06 -1.85 -11.26
C ASP A 36 -3.38 -1.41 -11.93
N ASP A 37 -4.46 -2.17 -11.75
CA ASP A 37 -5.76 -2.02 -12.40
C ASP A 37 -6.86 -1.42 -11.50
N ILE A 38 -6.52 -0.89 -10.31
CA ILE A 38 -7.51 -0.32 -9.39
C ILE A 38 -7.64 1.21 -9.55
N ASP A 39 -8.88 1.69 -9.61
CA ASP A 39 -9.18 3.13 -9.65
C ASP A 39 -9.05 3.81 -8.28
N TYR A 40 -9.24 3.05 -7.19
CA TYR A 40 -9.24 3.57 -5.81
C TYR A 40 -8.45 2.66 -4.88
N CYS A 41 -7.60 3.26 -4.04
CA CYS A 41 -6.85 2.52 -3.05
C CYS A 41 -7.77 1.99 -1.92
N PRO A 42 -7.77 0.68 -1.60
CA PRO A 42 -8.63 0.12 -0.55
C PRO A 42 -8.26 0.60 0.87
N ALA A 43 -7.00 1.00 1.08
CA ALA A 43 -6.53 1.44 2.39
C ALA A 43 -6.83 2.93 2.68
N CYS A 44 -6.75 3.80 1.66
CA CYS A 44 -6.90 5.25 1.86
C CYS A 44 -7.99 5.92 1.01
N HIS A 45 -8.64 5.17 0.12
CA HIS A 45 -9.73 5.60 -0.75
C HIS A 45 -9.36 6.75 -1.69
N ALA A 46 -8.07 7.02 -1.88
CA ALA A 46 -7.61 7.98 -2.88
C ALA A 46 -7.77 7.40 -4.29
N ALA A 47 -8.18 8.25 -5.22
CA ALA A 47 -8.19 7.93 -6.64
C ALA A 47 -6.76 7.74 -7.16
N ILE A 48 -6.56 6.70 -7.97
CA ILE A 48 -5.27 6.37 -8.58
C ILE A 48 -5.24 6.98 -9.99
N SER A 49 -4.70 8.19 -10.11
CA SER A 49 -4.50 8.83 -11.41
C SER A 49 -3.13 8.42 -11.99
N GLY A 50 -3.05 7.26 -12.65
CA GLY A 50 -1.84 6.78 -13.35
C GLY A 50 -1.34 5.39 -12.91
N ALA A 51 -0.20 4.96 -13.42
CA ALA A 51 0.41 3.67 -13.05
C ALA A 51 0.84 3.65 -11.57
N ALA A 52 0.60 2.53 -10.88
CA ALA A 52 1.04 2.33 -9.51
C ALA A 52 2.56 2.57 -9.36
N SER A 53 2.99 3.24 -8.29
CA SER A 53 4.38 3.65 -8.18
C SER A 53 5.28 2.45 -7.87
N ARG A 54 6.40 2.31 -8.60
CA ARG A 54 7.37 1.20 -8.40
C ARG A 54 8.29 1.37 -7.19
N HIS A 55 8.15 2.46 -6.41
CA HIS A 55 9.02 2.76 -5.28
C HIS A 55 8.21 2.95 -3.98
N PRO A 56 8.39 2.08 -2.96
CA PRO A 56 7.55 2.05 -1.75
C PRO A 56 7.83 3.16 -0.73
N MET A 57 8.93 3.91 -0.84
CA MET A 57 9.55 4.44 0.38
C MET A 57 9.12 5.83 0.85
N ARG A 58 8.52 6.69 0.01
CA ARG A 58 8.35 8.12 0.39
C ARG A 58 6.95 8.51 0.91
N SER A 59 5.92 7.71 0.67
CA SER A 59 4.53 8.02 1.08
C SER A 59 4.19 7.42 2.45
N TRP A 60 4.62 6.18 2.73
CA TRP A 60 4.35 5.49 4.00
C TRP A 60 4.89 6.25 5.24
N TYR A 61 6.14 6.72 5.17
CA TYR A 61 6.78 7.49 6.25
C TYR A 61 6.05 8.80 6.57
N ARG A 62 5.50 9.47 5.54
CA ARG A 62 4.77 10.75 5.71
C ARG A 62 3.45 10.59 6.47
N ARG A 63 2.76 9.46 6.35
CA ARG A 63 1.52 9.20 7.08
C ARG A 63 1.79 8.97 8.57
N GLN A 64 2.84 8.20 8.89
CA GLN A 64 3.28 7.98 10.26
C GLN A 64 3.67 9.30 10.95
N TRP A 65 4.34 10.19 10.22
CA TRP A 65 4.71 11.51 10.75
C TRP A 65 3.51 12.43 11.01
N LYS A 66 2.48 12.41 10.16
CA LYS A 66 1.27 13.23 10.38
C LYS A 66 0.54 12.85 11.68
N LEU A 67 0.46 11.56 12.00
CA LEU A 67 -0.17 11.10 13.25
C LEU A 67 0.61 11.57 14.49
N LEU A 68 1.95 11.45 14.46
CA LEU A 68 2.79 11.93 15.55
C LEU A 68 2.67 13.45 15.78
N ILE A 69 2.60 14.24 14.70
CA ILE A 69 2.41 15.69 14.78
C ILE A 69 1.06 16.03 15.42
N VAL A 70 -0.03 15.38 14.97
CA VAL A 70 -1.38 15.65 15.51
C VAL A 70 -1.46 15.27 16.98
N VAL A 71 -0.96 14.09 17.37
CA VAL A 71 -0.95 13.65 18.78
C VAL A 71 -0.11 14.60 19.63
N GLY A 72 1.07 15.01 19.15
CA GLY A 72 1.92 15.98 19.83
C GLY A 72 1.22 17.33 20.06
N LEU A 73 0.50 17.85 19.05
CA LEU A 73 -0.27 19.08 19.17
C LEU A 73 -1.41 18.97 20.19
N VAL A 74 -2.15 17.86 20.19
CA VAL A 74 -3.25 17.63 21.14
C VAL A 74 -2.72 17.58 22.57
N VAL A 75 -1.61 16.87 22.81
CA VAL A 75 -0.97 16.79 24.13
C VAL A 75 -0.49 18.18 24.57
N LEU A 76 0.19 18.93 23.70
CA LEU A 76 0.64 20.30 24.00
C LEU A 76 -0.52 21.22 24.36
N LEU A 77 -1.59 21.24 23.55
CA LEU A 77 -2.77 22.06 23.80
C LEU A 77 -3.48 21.67 25.10
N SER A 78 -3.60 20.37 25.39
CA SER A 78 -4.18 19.91 26.66
C SER A 78 -3.33 20.32 27.87
N GLY A 79 -2.00 20.27 27.75
CA GLY A 79 -1.08 20.70 28.81
C GLY A 79 -1.17 22.19 29.06
N ILE A 80 -1.20 23.01 27.99
CA ILE A 80 -1.37 24.46 28.09
C ILE A 80 -2.72 24.81 28.72
N LEU A 81 -3.81 24.16 28.30
CA LEU A 81 -5.14 24.38 28.87
C LEU A 81 -5.22 23.97 30.35
N ALA A 82 -4.57 22.86 30.73
CA ALA A 82 -4.50 22.44 32.12
C ALA A 82 -3.75 23.48 32.98
N LEU A 83 -2.63 24.00 32.48
CA LEU A 83 -1.86 25.05 33.15
C LEU A 83 -2.67 26.34 33.31
N TRP A 84 -3.46 26.74 32.30
CA TRP A 84 -4.35 27.90 32.38
C TRP A 84 -5.55 27.70 33.31
N ARG A 85 -5.93 26.45 33.59
CA ARG A 85 -7.04 26.12 34.49
C ARG A 85 -6.61 26.05 35.97
N LEU A 86 -5.31 25.84 36.21
CA LEU A 86 -4.71 25.66 37.54
C LEU A 86 -4.02 26.92 38.08
N GLY A 87 -3.77 27.93 37.26
CA GLY A 87 -3.26 29.25 37.66
C GLY A 87 -4.36 30.30 37.69
#